data_AF-A0A7Y1M8C9-F1
#
_entry.id   AF-A0A7Y1M8C9-F1
#
_cell.length_a   1.000
_cell.length_b   1.000
_cell.length_c   1.000
_cell.angle_alpha   90.00
_cell.angle_beta   90.00
_cell.angle_gamma   90.00
#
_symmetry.space_group_name_H-M   'P 1'
#
loop_
_entity.id
_entity.type
_entity.pdbx_description
1 polymer ?
#
loop_
_entity_poly.entity_id
_entity_poly.type
_entity_poly.pdbx_seq_one_letter_code
_entity_poly.pdbx_strand_id
1 'polypeptide(L)'
;VQSALIEGDLVQGQRTDTVEVKVATNAAAVVSEQTARINADGSLSTRIDTVTAQTASNAAAVQGEITARTNADQALGQRIDTVQTTVGGNTLAIQTNATAIQTVDGKVTANWSVRMQYETASGLYKYAGIGLGLENGPGGLQSQFIIDADRFAIGQAGSVPFAVQGGQTFIKSAFIQDGTITNAKIGNYIQSNNYDPGKTGWKLFFDGTFEINSSLGTGQARQVINNAGGKVFDAGGIKRYQWGDLNA
;
A
#
# COMPACT_ATOMS: atom_id res chain seq x y z
N VAL A 1 101.62 37.62 50.87
CA VAL A 1 100.15 37.80 50.95
C VAL A 1 99.63 38.47 49.68
N GLN A 2 100.18 39.61 49.25
CA GLN A 2 99.71 40.35 48.08
C GLN A 2 99.79 39.57 46.74
N SER A 3 100.87 38.81 46.49
CA SER A 3 101.00 37.96 45.28
C SER A 3 99.97 36.82 45.24
N ALA A 4 99.72 36.15 46.37
CA ALA A 4 98.75 35.05 46.46
C ALA A 4 97.30 35.52 46.29
N LEU A 5 96.99 36.76 46.71
CA LEU A 5 95.69 37.40 46.48
C LEU A 5 95.51 37.74 45.00
N ILE A 6 96.52 38.30 44.34
CA ILE A 6 96.48 38.62 42.90
C ILE A 6 96.34 37.34 42.06
N GLU A 7 97.06 36.26 42.40
CA GLU A 7 96.92 34.96 41.74
C GLU A 7 95.51 34.35 41.97
N GLY A 8 94.95 34.48 43.17
CA GLY A 8 93.59 34.05 43.47
C GLY A 8 92.52 34.83 42.70
N ASP A 9 92.68 36.14 42.59
CA ASP A 9 91.79 37.03 41.82
C ASP A 9 91.89 36.76 40.32
N LEU A 10 93.10 36.49 39.80
CA LEU A 10 93.31 36.09 38.40
C LEU A 10 92.62 34.76 38.08
N VAL A 11 92.77 33.75 38.94
CA VAL A 11 92.11 32.45 38.79
C VAL A 11 90.59 32.59 38.89
N GLN A 12 90.08 33.45 39.79
CA GLN A 12 88.65 33.78 39.84
C GLN A 12 88.17 34.48 38.57
N GLY A 13 88.94 35.42 38.02
CA GLY A 13 88.65 36.08 36.74
C GLY A 13 88.54 35.06 35.60
N GLN A 14 89.52 34.18 35.44
CA GLN A 14 89.50 33.10 34.44
C GLN A 14 88.31 32.14 34.60
N ARG A 15 87.93 31.81 35.84
CA ARG A 15 86.72 31.01 36.12
C ARG A 15 85.45 31.77 35.76
N THR A 16 85.41 33.07 36.00
CA THR A 16 84.28 33.95 35.67
C THR A 16 84.10 34.03 34.16
N ASP A 17 85.18 34.29 33.41
CA ASP A 17 85.18 34.29 31.94
C ASP A 17 84.69 32.95 31.39
N THR A 18 85.16 31.83 31.97
CA THR A 18 84.72 30.48 31.57
C THR A 18 83.22 30.27 31.83
N VAL A 19 82.71 30.74 32.96
CA VAL A 19 81.26 30.65 33.28
C VAL A 19 80.47 31.54 32.34
N GLU A 20 80.91 32.76 32.05
CA GLU A 20 80.26 33.69 31.12
C GLU A 20 80.16 33.07 29.71
N VAL A 21 81.25 32.47 29.22
CA VAL A 21 81.24 31.73 27.94
C VAL A 21 80.25 30.57 27.97
N LYS A 22 80.19 29.79 29.06
CA LYS A 22 79.21 28.70 29.21
C LYS A 22 77.78 29.22 29.27
N VAL A 23 77.53 30.34 29.93
CA VAL A 23 76.21 30.99 30.01
C VAL A 23 75.79 31.46 28.63
N ALA A 24 76.67 32.12 27.88
CA ALA A 24 76.40 32.54 26.50
C ALA A 24 76.12 31.33 25.58
N THR A 25 76.89 30.25 25.73
CA THR A 25 76.68 29.00 24.98
C THR A 25 75.34 28.35 25.31
N ASN A 26 74.99 28.26 26.60
CA ASN A 26 73.70 27.72 27.04
C ASN A 26 72.53 28.60 26.57
N ALA A 27 72.67 29.92 26.61
CA ALA A 27 71.67 30.84 26.09
C ALA A 27 71.44 30.61 24.58
N ALA A 28 72.50 30.46 23.80
CA ALA A 28 72.40 30.12 22.38
C ALA A 28 71.73 28.75 22.15
N ALA A 29 72.09 27.72 22.93
CA ALA A 29 71.46 26.41 22.85
C ALA A 29 69.96 26.45 23.20
N VAL A 30 69.57 27.23 24.21
CA VAL A 30 68.16 27.44 24.59
C VAL A 30 67.39 28.14 23.47
N VAL A 31 67.96 29.18 22.85
CA VAL A 31 67.33 29.86 21.71
C VAL A 31 67.19 28.91 20.52
N SER A 32 68.21 28.09 20.24
CA SER A 32 68.15 27.08 19.17
C SER A 32 67.05 26.04 19.44
N GLU A 33 66.92 25.55 20.66
CA GLU A 33 65.87 24.61 21.07
C GLU A 33 64.46 25.23 21.03
N GLN A 34 64.32 26.48 21.49
CA GLN A 34 63.07 27.23 21.37
C GLN A 34 62.65 27.38 19.91
N THR A 35 63.59 27.70 19.03
CA THR A 35 63.35 27.78 17.59
C THR A 35 62.92 26.43 17.01
N ALA A 36 63.59 25.34 17.39
CA ALA A 36 63.25 23.99 16.96
C ALA A 36 61.83 23.58 17.42
N ARG A 37 61.45 23.88 18.67
CA ARG A 37 60.11 23.62 19.21
C ARG A 37 59.03 24.44 18.53
N ILE A 38 59.24 25.73 18.29
CA ILE A 38 58.28 26.59 17.56
C ILE A 38 58.03 26.03 16.15
N ASN A 39 59.09 25.62 15.45
CA ASN A 39 58.96 25.02 14.13
C ASN A 39 58.19 23.69 14.16
N ALA A 40 58.47 22.84 15.17
CA ALA A 40 57.75 21.59 15.38
C ALA A 40 56.27 21.82 15.72
N ASP A 41 55.96 22.78 16.58
CA ASP A 41 54.60 23.17 16.96
C ASP A 41 53.82 23.73 15.77
N GLY A 42 54.47 24.53 14.91
CA GLY A 42 53.87 25.01 13.65
C GLY A 42 53.56 23.86 12.68
N SER A 43 54.47 22.89 12.56
CA SER A 43 54.22 21.67 11.77
C SER A 43 53.09 20.82 12.35
N LEU A 44 53.04 20.66 13.67
CA LEU A 44 51.99 19.93 14.36
C LEU A 44 50.63 20.62 14.21
N SER A 45 50.57 21.95 14.36
CA SER A 45 49.36 22.75 14.13
C SER A 45 48.82 22.53 12.71
N THR A 46 49.71 22.61 11.70
CA THR A 46 49.33 22.36 10.30
C THR A 46 48.76 20.95 10.10
N ARG A 47 49.35 19.93 10.76
CA ARG A 47 48.84 18.55 10.74
C ARG A 47 47.48 18.44 11.43
N ILE A 48 47.27 19.12 12.56
CA ILE A 48 45.99 19.15 13.29
C ILE A 48 44.90 19.80 12.44
N ASP A 49 45.19 20.91 11.77
CA ASP A 49 44.25 21.58 10.85
C ASP A 49 43.86 20.65 9.70
N THR A 50 44.85 19.95 9.14
CA THR A 50 44.62 18.94 8.08
C THR A 50 43.73 17.79 8.57
N VAL A 51 44.01 17.23 9.75
CA VAL A 51 43.20 16.15 10.35
C VAL A 51 41.78 16.61 10.67
N THR A 52 41.63 17.84 11.17
CA THR A 52 40.32 18.44 11.47
C THR A 52 39.50 18.61 10.20
N ALA A 53 40.12 19.15 9.14
CA ALA A 53 39.48 19.27 7.83
C ALA A 53 39.11 17.91 7.24
N GLN A 54 40.00 16.92 7.32
CA GLN A 54 39.70 15.56 6.85
C GLN A 54 38.57 14.91 7.66
N THR A 55 38.51 15.15 8.97
CA THR A 55 37.44 14.63 9.85
C THR A 55 36.09 15.25 9.49
N ALA A 56 36.04 16.57 9.26
CA ALA A 56 34.84 17.25 8.80
C ALA A 56 34.39 16.75 7.41
N SER A 57 35.34 16.55 6.49
CA SER A 57 35.08 15.97 5.17
C SER A 57 34.53 14.55 5.27
N ASN A 58 35.12 13.70 6.12
CA ASN A 58 34.65 12.34 6.36
C ASN A 58 33.25 12.33 6.98
N ALA A 59 32.96 13.21 7.94
CA ALA A 59 31.62 13.33 8.52
C ALA A 59 30.56 13.70 7.47
N ALA A 60 30.88 14.63 6.56
CA ALA A 60 30.01 14.98 5.44
C ALA A 60 29.83 13.81 4.46
N ALA A 61 30.91 13.08 4.15
CA ALA A 61 30.85 11.90 3.28
C ALA A 61 29.98 10.79 3.89
N VAL A 62 30.11 10.53 5.20
CA VAL A 62 29.28 9.56 5.93
C VAL A 62 27.81 9.98 5.95
N GLN A 63 27.53 11.27 6.17
CA GLN A 63 26.15 11.76 6.13
C GLN A 63 25.55 11.66 4.71
N GLY A 64 26.37 11.91 3.68
CA GLY A 64 26.02 11.69 2.28
C GLY A 64 25.68 10.22 2.01
N GLU A 65 26.52 9.29 2.49
CA GLU A 65 26.31 7.85 2.36
C GLU A 65 25.05 7.37 3.10
N ILE A 66 24.81 7.85 4.34
CA ILE A 66 23.58 7.53 5.11
C ILE A 66 22.34 7.97 4.32
N THR A 67 22.37 9.18 3.76
CA THR A 67 21.26 9.71 2.96
C THR A 67 21.07 8.91 1.68
N ALA A 68 22.16 8.60 0.98
CA ALA A 68 22.14 7.80 -0.25
C ALA A 68 21.61 6.38 0.01
N ARG A 69 22.05 5.70 1.08
CA ARG A 69 21.53 4.39 1.48
C ARG A 69 20.08 4.44 1.91
N THR A 70 19.67 5.43 2.69
CA THR A 70 18.25 5.58 3.08
C THR A 70 17.34 5.77 1.87
N ASN A 71 17.80 6.50 0.85
CA ASN A 71 17.08 6.66 -0.40
C ASN A 71 17.14 5.40 -1.29
N ALA A 72 18.25 4.66 -1.29
CA ALA A 72 18.42 3.43 -2.07
C ALA A 72 17.69 2.22 -1.46
N ASP A 73 17.56 2.18 -0.13
CA ASP A 73 16.80 1.16 0.61
C ASP A 73 15.28 1.36 0.45
N GLN A 74 14.83 2.46 -0.17
CA GLN A 74 13.52 2.50 -0.79
C GLN A 74 13.55 1.56 -2.01
N ALA A 75 13.03 0.35 -1.85
CA ALA A 75 12.86 -0.59 -2.94
C ALA A 75 11.82 -0.05 -3.93
N LEU A 76 12.25 0.83 -4.84
CA LEU A 76 11.40 1.41 -5.86
C LEU A 76 11.34 0.46 -7.05
N GLY A 77 10.40 -0.48 -7.01
CA GLY A 77 10.05 -1.31 -8.14
C GLY A 77 8.98 -0.63 -8.98
N GLN A 78 9.34 0.26 -9.90
CA GLN A 78 8.43 0.77 -10.92
C GLN A 78 8.72 0.11 -12.27
N ARG A 79 7.69 -0.45 -12.90
CA ARG A 79 7.75 -0.95 -14.28
C ARG A 79 6.53 -0.46 -15.05
N ILE A 80 6.78 0.09 -16.23
CA ILE A 80 5.73 0.49 -17.17
C ILE A 80 6.04 -0.20 -18.50
N ASP A 81 5.15 -1.11 -18.91
CA ASP A 81 5.25 -1.82 -20.17
C ASP A 81 4.17 -1.29 -21.12
N THR A 82 4.56 -0.89 -22.33
CA THR A 82 3.63 -0.37 -23.35
C THR A 82 3.76 -1.16 -24.64
N VAL A 83 2.62 -1.64 -25.16
CA VAL A 83 2.51 -2.24 -26.49
C VAL A 83 1.56 -1.37 -27.30
N GLN A 84 2.00 -0.86 -28.44
CA GLN A 84 1.24 0.08 -29.26
C GLN A 84 1.34 -0.29 -30.74
N THR A 85 0.23 -0.12 -31.46
CA THR A 85 0.17 -0.24 -32.92
C THR A 85 -0.69 0.89 -33.49
N THR A 86 -0.32 1.38 -34.66
CA THR A 86 -1.09 2.40 -35.38
C THR A 86 -1.26 1.99 -36.84
N VAL A 87 -2.50 1.94 -37.32
CA VAL A 87 -2.86 1.59 -38.70
C VAL A 87 -3.91 2.56 -39.22
N GLY A 88 -3.61 3.24 -40.33
CA GLY A 88 -4.54 4.18 -40.97
C GLY A 88 -5.00 5.31 -40.05
N GLY A 89 -4.14 5.77 -39.14
CA GLY A 89 -4.45 6.81 -38.15
C GLY A 89 -5.23 6.34 -36.91
N ASN A 90 -5.58 5.06 -36.82
CA ASN A 90 -6.18 4.49 -35.61
C ASN A 90 -5.08 3.85 -34.76
N THR A 91 -5.07 4.16 -33.46
CA THR A 91 -4.07 3.71 -32.51
C THR A 91 -4.70 2.78 -31.47
N LEU A 92 -4.12 1.60 -31.29
CA LEU A 92 -4.41 0.69 -30.19
C LEU A 92 -3.18 0.60 -29.29
N ALA A 93 -3.35 0.80 -27.99
CA ALA A 93 -2.28 0.61 -27.03
C ALA A 93 -2.73 -0.13 -25.78
N ILE A 94 -1.82 -0.92 -25.22
CA ILE A 94 -1.94 -1.58 -23.93
C ILE A 94 -0.80 -1.06 -23.07
N GLN A 95 -1.13 -0.55 -21.89
CA GLN A 95 -0.17 -0.08 -20.91
C GLN A 95 -0.36 -0.88 -19.63
N THR A 96 0.70 -1.54 -19.16
CA THR A 96 0.74 -2.18 -17.84
C THR A 96 1.62 -1.32 -16.94
N ASN A 97 1.11 -0.93 -15.78
CA ASN A 97 1.86 -0.23 -14.75
C ASN A 97 1.94 -1.13 -13.52
N ALA A 98 3.14 -1.32 -13.00
CA ALA A 98 3.39 -1.99 -11.74
C ALA A 98 4.29 -1.09 -10.88
N THR A 99 3.82 -0.77 -9.69
CA THR A 99 4.60 -0.09 -8.65
C THR A 99 4.55 -0.94 -7.39
N ALA A 100 5.70 -1.13 -6.77
CA ALA A 100 5.83 -1.65 -5.42
C ALA A 100 6.80 -0.72 -4.69
N ILE A 101 6.32 -0.08 -3.64
CA ILE A 101 7.05 0.86 -2.81
C ILE A 101 6.82 0.44 -1.37
N GLN A 102 7.92 0.23 -0.67
CA GLN A 102 7.93 0.04 0.77
C GLN A 102 8.92 1.03 1.36
N THR A 103 8.46 1.84 2.31
CA THR A 103 9.31 2.81 2.99
C THR A 103 9.81 2.26 4.33
N VAL A 104 10.92 2.83 4.82
CA VAL A 104 11.49 2.52 6.14
C VAL A 104 10.51 2.76 7.29
N ASP A 105 9.55 3.67 7.11
CA ASP A 105 8.49 3.96 8.08
C ASP A 105 7.34 2.92 8.07
N GLY A 106 7.50 1.82 7.33
CA GLY A 106 6.51 0.76 7.22
C GLY A 106 5.29 1.08 6.34
N LYS A 107 5.34 2.18 5.56
CA LYS A 107 4.30 2.47 4.57
C LYS A 107 4.49 1.55 3.37
N VAL A 108 3.39 0.94 2.94
CA VAL A 108 3.34 0.09 1.76
C VAL A 108 2.43 0.73 0.74
N THR A 109 2.91 0.83 -0.49
CA THR A 109 2.12 1.21 -1.65
C THR A 109 2.44 0.25 -2.77
N ALA A 110 1.45 -0.53 -3.20
CA ALA A 110 1.56 -1.35 -4.38
C ALA A 110 0.40 -1.04 -5.32
N ASN A 111 0.71 -0.76 -6.58
CA ASN A 111 -0.30 -0.59 -7.61
C ASN A 111 0.05 -1.47 -8.79
N TRP A 112 -0.93 -2.19 -9.30
CA TRP A 112 -0.83 -2.89 -10.56
C TRP A 112 -2.03 -2.53 -11.40
N SER A 113 -1.83 -2.02 -12.60
CA SER A 113 -2.93 -1.71 -13.50
C SER A 113 -2.61 -2.08 -14.94
N VAL A 114 -3.66 -2.44 -15.67
CA VAL A 114 -3.63 -2.62 -17.12
C VAL A 114 -4.68 -1.70 -17.70
N ARG A 115 -4.26 -0.85 -18.64
CA ARG A 115 -5.13 0.03 -19.41
C ARG A 115 -4.99 -0.30 -20.88
N MET A 116 -6.12 -0.57 -21.52
CA MET A 116 -6.23 -0.73 -22.96
C MET A 116 -6.92 0.52 -23.50
N GLN A 117 -6.35 1.13 -24.53
CA GLN A 117 -6.90 2.32 -25.18
C GLN A 117 -6.98 2.11 -26.68
N TYR A 118 -8.09 2.53 -27.27
CA TYR A 118 -8.27 2.62 -28.71
C TYR A 118 -8.69 4.04 -29.07
N GLU A 119 -7.94 4.64 -29.98
CA GLU A 119 -8.16 5.98 -30.50
C GLU A 119 -8.32 5.88 -32.02
N THR A 120 -9.42 6.43 -32.54
CA THR A 120 -9.65 6.48 -33.98
C THR A 120 -9.04 7.74 -34.61
N ALA A 121 -8.79 7.71 -35.91
CA ALA A 121 -8.38 8.90 -36.66
C ALA A 121 -9.40 10.06 -36.56
N SER A 122 -10.67 9.73 -36.29
CA SER A 122 -11.77 10.68 -36.05
C SER A 122 -11.86 11.22 -34.62
N GLY A 123 -10.95 10.82 -33.72
CA GLY A 123 -10.92 11.28 -32.32
C GLY A 123 -11.90 10.59 -31.38
N LEU A 124 -12.54 9.48 -31.79
CA LEU A 124 -13.27 8.62 -30.84
C LEU A 124 -12.27 7.86 -29.97
N TYR A 125 -12.45 7.96 -28.66
CA TYR A 125 -11.65 7.25 -27.65
C TYR A 125 -12.49 6.20 -26.94
N LYS A 126 -11.93 5.01 -26.80
CA LYS A 126 -12.44 3.97 -25.90
C LYS A 126 -11.31 3.43 -25.04
N TYR A 127 -11.62 3.11 -23.81
CA TYR A 127 -10.69 2.47 -22.90
C TYR A 127 -11.38 1.38 -22.08
N ALA A 128 -10.59 0.42 -21.63
CA ALA A 128 -10.98 -0.57 -20.65
C ALA A 128 -9.76 -0.87 -19.78
N GLY A 129 -9.97 -1.22 -18.52
CA GLY A 129 -8.85 -1.49 -17.63
C GLY A 129 -9.22 -2.16 -16.33
N ILE A 130 -8.17 -2.64 -15.68
CA ILE A 130 -8.18 -3.22 -14.34
C ILE A 130 -7.11 -2.54 -13.50
N GLY A 131 -7.42 -2.24 -12.25
CA GLY A 131 -6.49 -1.72 -11.26
C GLY A 131 -6.59 -2.49 -9.96
N LEU A 132 -5.44 -2.90 -9.43
CA LEU A 132 -5.25 -3.43 -8.10
C LEU A 132 -4.40 -2.43 -7.32
N GLY A 133 -4.86 -2.05 -6.14
CA GLY A 133 -4.17 -1.10 -5.27
C GLY A 133 -4.02 -1.66 -3.87
N LEU A 134 -2.91 -1.35 -3.22
CA LEU A 134 -2.66 -1.60 -1.81
C LEU A 134 -2.00 -0.35 -1.24
N GLU A 135 -2.68 0.35 -0.33
CA GLU A 135 -2.19 1.61 0.21
C GLU A 135 -2.50 1.76 1.70
N ASN A 136 -1.62 2.45 2.44
CA ASN A 136 -1.89 2.84 3.82
C ASN A 136 -2.87 4.01 3.84
N GLY A 137 -4.16 3.72 4.08
CA GLY A 137 -5.21 4.72 4.31
C GLY A 137 -5.37 5.06 5.80
N PRO A 138 -6.31 5.97 6.17
CA PRO A 138 -6.57 6.36 7.56
C PRO A 138 -6.95 5.20 8.50
N GLY A 139 -7.47 4.10 7.95
CA GLY A 139 -7.85 2.89 8.70
C GLY A 139 -6.83 1.76 8.67
N GLY A 140 -5.59 2.02 8.22
CA GLY A 140 -4.57 1.00 8.00
C GLY A 140 -4.43 0.62 6.53
N LEU A 141 -3.85 -0.55 6.27
CA LEU A 141 -3.60 -1.04 4.92
C LEU A 141 -4.92 -1.41 4.22
N GLN A 142 -5.22 -0.78 3.10
CA GLN A 142 -6.45 -0.96 2.34
C GLN A 142 -6.13 -1.53 0.95
N SER A 143 -6.86 -2.57 0.57
CA SER A 143 -6.79 -3.14 -0.78
C SER A 143 -7.94 -2.63 -1.65
N GLN A 144 -7.67 -2.39 -2.93
CA GLN A 144 -8.64 -1.97 -3.93
C GLN A 144 -8.57 -2.88 -5.15
N PHE A 145 -9.73 -3.18 -5.73
CA PHE A 145 -9.85 -3.81 -7.04
C PHE A 145 -10.91 -3.04 -7.84
N ILE A 146 -10.45 -2.37 -8.89
CA ILE A 146 -11.26 -1.49 -9.74
C ILE A 146 -11.25 -2.05 -11.16
N ILE A 147 -12.42 -2.05 -11.80
CA ILE A 147 -12.60 -2.43 -13.21
C ILE A 147 -13.30 -1.26 -13.89
N ASP A 148 -12.79 -0.84 -15.04
CA ASP A 148 -13.43 0.13 -15.91
C ASP A 148 -13.68 -0.50 -17.28
N ALA A 149 -14.95 -0.69 -17.63
CA ALA A 149 -15.38 -1.31 -18.88
C ALA A 149 -16.87 -1.07 -19.16
N ASP A 150 -17.25 -1.05 -20.45
CA ASP A 150 -18.65 -1.07 -20.91
C ASP A 150 -19.39 -2.35 -20.42
N ARG A 151 -18.66 -3.47 -20.31
CA ARG A 151 -19.17 -4.79 -19.89
C ARG A 151 -18.10 -5.59 -19.13
N PHE A 152 -18.43 -6.02 -17.92
CA PHE A 152 -17.66 -7.04 -17.17
C PHE A 152 -18.45 -8.35 -17.17
N ALA A 153 -17.87 -9.47 -17.60
CA ALA A 153 -18.60 -10.73 -17.71
C ALA A 153 -17.72 -11.94 -17.40
N ILE A 154 -18.29 -12.93 -16.72
CA ILE A 154 -17.69 -14.24 -16.49
C ILE A 154 -18.45 -15.25 -17.35
N GLY A 155 -17.74 -15.98 -18.20
CA GLY A 155 -18.35 -16.95 -19.11
C GLY A 155 -17.42 -18.09 -19.52
N GLN A 156 -18.03 -19.21 -19.90
CA GLN A 156 -17.35 -20.41 -20.38
C GLN A 156 -18.24 -21.12 -21.41
N ALA A 157 -17.64 -21.63 -22.49
CA ALA A 157 -18.33 -22.42 -23.52
C ALA A 157 -19.63 -21.77 -24.06
N GLY A 158 -19.61 -20.44 -24.28
CA GLY A 158 -20.76 -19.67 -24.77
C GLY A 158 -21.82 -19.29 -23.73
N SER A 159 -21.71 -19.76 -22.48
CA SER A 159 -22.59 -19.34 -21.37
C SER A 159 -21.95 -18.21 -20.57
N VAL A 160 -22.72 -17.15 -20.29
CA VAL A 160 -22.31 -16.02 -19.44
C VAL A 160 -23.20 -15.97 -18.20
N PRO A 161 -22.89 -16.73 -17.13
CA PRO A 161 -23.71 -16.77 -15.92
C PRO A 161 -23.70 -15.46 -15.13
N PHE A 162 -22.68 -14.60 -15.30
CA PHE A 162 -22.57 -13.32 -14.62
C PHE A 162 -22.10 -12.23 -15.60
N ALA A 163 -22.81 -11.11 -15.64
CA ALA A 163 -22.36 -9.93 -16.36
C ALA A 163 -22.85 -8.63 -15.70
N VAL A 164 -22.03 -7.59 -15.73
CA VAL A 164 -22.39 -6.20 -15.41
C VAL A 164 -22.30 -5.41 -16.70
N GLN A 165 -23.41 -4.83 -17.13
CA GLN A 165 -23.51 -4.01 -18.35
C GLN A 165 -24.72 -3.08 -18.26
N GLY A 166 -24.61 -1.86 -18.81
CA GLY A 166 -25.72 -0.91 -18.81
C GLY A 166 -26.23 -0.55 -17.40
N GLY A 167 -25.35 -0.58 -16.39
CA GLY A 167 -25.69 -0.32 -14.99
C GLY A 167 -26.46 -1.45 -14.29
N GLN A 168 -26.60 -2.62 -14.93
CA GLN A 168 -27.33 -3.76 -14.39
C GLN A 168 -26.42 -4.98 -14.27
N THR A 169 -26.63 -5.75 -13.19
CA THR A 169 -26.02 -7.06 -13.00
C THR A 169 -26.99 -8.15 -13.43
N PHE A 170 -26.54 -9.00 -14.34
CA PHE A 170 -27.25 -10.17 -14.82
C PHE A 170 -26.64 -11.41 -14.20
N ILE A 171 -27.47 -12.22 -13.54
CA ILE A 171 -27.07 -13.49 -12.94
C ILE A 171 -28.01 -14.57 -13.48
N LYS A 172 -27.48 -15.55 -14.20
CA LYS A 172 -28.28 -16.65 -14.79
C LYS A 172 -28.85 -17.59 -13.73
N SER A 173 -28.03 -17.90 -12.72
CA SER A 173 -28.39 -18.71 -11.55
C SER A 173 -27.38 -18.42 -10.44
N ALA A 174 -27.83 -18.44 -9.18
CA ALA A 174 -26.98 -18.29 -8.02
C ALA A 174 -27.32 -19.38 -6.99
N PHE A 175 -26.29 -20.07 -6.51
CA PHE A 175 -26.37 -20.87 -5.29
C PHE A 175 -25.70 -20.06 -4.18
N ILE A 176 -26.47 -19.63 -3.19
CA ILE A 176 -26.01 -18.78 -2.09
C ILE A 176 -26.10 -19.61 -0.81
N GLN A 177 -24.95 -19.90 -0.20
CA GLN A 177 -24.89 -20.69 1.03
C GLN A 177 -25.60 -19.96 2.18
N ASP A 178 -25.24 -18.70 2.40
CA ASP A 178 -25.84 -17.83 3.42
C ASP A 178 -26.16 -16.47 2.78
N GLY A 179 -27.45 -16.21 2.53
CA GLY A 179 -27.93 -15.00 1.85
C GLY A 179 -28.66 -14.05 2.79
N THR A 180 -28.13 -12.86 3.00
CA THR A 180 -28.81 -11.76 3.70
C THR A 180 -29.12 -10.65 2.71
N ILE A 181 -30.39 -10.27 2.59
CA ILE A 181 -30.83 -9.13 1.79
C ILE A 181 -31.52 -8.13 2.72
N THR A 182 -30.89 -6.98 2.94
CA THR A 182 -31.47 -5.91 3.80
C THR A 182 -32.79 -5.40 3.23
N ASN A 183 -32.86 -5.23 1.90
CA ASN A 183 -34.08 -4.87 1.20
C ASN A 183 -34.00 -5.31 -0.26
N ALA A 184 -35.01 -6.06 -0.73
CA ALA A 184 -35.12 -6.48 -2.13
C ALA A 184 -36.28 -5.75 -2.81
N LYS A 185 -36.02 -5.09 -3.94
CA LYS A 185 -37.10 -4.64 -4.84
C LYS A 185 -37.32 -5.70 -5.89
N ILE A 186 -38.46 -6.37 -5.83
CA ILE A 186 -38.79 -7.51 -6.69
C ILE A 186 -39.91 -7.08 -7.64
N GLY A 187 -39.72 -7.32 -8.93
CA GLY A 187 -40.61 -6.79 -9.96
C GLY A 187 -41.98 -7.46 -9.99
N ASN A 188 -41.99 -8.78 -10.14
CA ASN A 188 -43.24 -9.52 -10.39
C ASN A 188 -43.62 -10.43 -9.22
N TYR A 189 -42.75 -11.40 -8.88
CA TYR A 189 -43.03 -12.40 -7.87
C TYR A 189 -41.77 -13.11 -7.37
N ILE A 190 -41.88 -13.77 -6.22
CA ILE A 190 -41.04 -14.92 -5.85
C ILE A 190 -41.95 -16.15 -5.84
N GLN A 191 -41.50 -17.28 -6.35
CA GLN A 191 -42.28 -18.53 -6.35
C GLN A 191 -41.41 -19.75 -6.10
N SER A 192 -42.02 -20.83 -5.63
CA SER A 192 -41.42 -22.17 -5.65
C SER A 192 -41.27 -22.72 -7.07
N ASN A 193 -40.30 -23.61 -7.27
CA ASN A 193 -40.05 -24.25 -8.57
C ASN A 193 -41.23 -25.10 -9.08
N ASN A 194 -42.00 -25.70 -8.17
CA ASN A 194 -43.16 -26.54 -8.48
C ASN A 194 -44.48 -25.76 -8.44
N TYR A 195 -44.45 -24.43 -8.56
CA TYR A 195 -45.67 -23.64 -8.59
C TYR A 195 -46.49 -23.96 -9.85
N ASP A 196 -47.64 -24.59 -9.65
CA ASP A 196 -48.73 -24.74 -10.62
C ASP A 196 -49.93 -24.02 -10.01
N PRO A 197 -50.41 -22.93 -10.65
CA PRO A 197 -51.53 -22.14 -10.15
C PRO A 197 -52.70 -23.01 -9.67
N GLY A 198 -53.15 -22.77 -8.44
CA GLY A 198 -54.27 -23.46 -7.78
C GLY A 198 -54.05 -24.95 -7.46
N LYS A 199 -52.87 -25.51 -7.77
CA LYS A 199 -52.59 -26.94 -7.58
C LYS A 199 -51.41 -27.18 -6.66
N THR A 200 -50.25 -26.61 -6.96
CA THR A 200 -48.98 -26.99 -6.32
C THR A 200 -48.10 -25.77 -6.08
N GLY A 201 -47.27 -25.82 -5.02
CA GLY A 201 -46.27 -24.79 -4.75
C GLY A 201 -46.84 -23.47 -4.20
N TRP A 202 -45.96 -22.49 -3.98
CA TRP A 202 -46.34 -21.16 -3.50
C TRP A 202 -45.78 -20.07 -4.41
N LYS A 203 -46.44 -18.91 -4.37
CA LYS A 203 -46.04 -17.71 -5.10
C LYS A 203 -46.47 -16.47 -4.35
N LEU A 204 -45.50 -15.61 -4.03
CA LEU A 204 -45.74 -14.25 -3.55
C LEU A 204 -45.59 -13.29 -4.73
N PHE A 205 -46.71 -12.76 -5.20
CA PHE A 205 -46.75 -11.66 -6.14
C PHE A 205 -46.56 -10.35 -5.38
N PHE A 206 -45.85 -9.40 -6.00
CA PHE A 206 -45.67 -8.06 -5.42
C PHE A 206 -46.82 -7.10 -5.79
N ASP A 207 -47.88 -7.62 -6.41
CA ASP A 207 -49.20 -7.00 -6.47
C ASP A 207 -50.01 -7.20 -5.17
N GLY A 208 -49.46 -7.92 -4.18
CA GLY A 208 -50.09 -8.22 -2.89
C GLY A 208 -50.69 -9.62 -2.78
N THR A 209 -50.71 -10.40 -3.86
CA THR A 209 -51.23 -11.77 -3.87
C THR A 209 -50.21 -12.74 -3.29
N PHE A 210 -50.60 -13.53 -2.30
CA PHE A 210 -49.80 -14.66 -1.82
C PHE A 210 -50.59 -15.95 -1.99
N GLU A 211 -50.09 -16.83 -2.84
CA GLU A 211 -50.66 -18.12 -3.13
C GLU A 211 -49.82 -19.21 -2.47
N ILE A 212 -50.46 -20.04 -1.66
CA ILE A 212 -49.86 -21.25 -1.09
C ILE A 212 -50.78 -22.40 -1.51
N ASN A 213 -50.31 -23.22 -2.44
CA ASN A 213 -51.02 -24.40 -2.91
C ASN A 213 -50.37 -25.65 -2.34
N SER A 214 -51.19 -26.45 -1.67
CA SER A 214 -50.82 -27.80 -1.26
C SER A 214 -51.02 -28.75 -2.45
N SER A 215 -49.94 -29.33 -2.96
CA SER A 215 -50.03 -30.36 -4.00
C SER A 215 -50.33 -31.70 -3.40
N LEU A 216 -51.60 -32.10 -3.37
CA LEU A 216 -51.91 -33.44 -2.89
C LEU A 216 -52.80 -34.25 -3.84
N GLY A 217 -52.89 -33.86 -5.11
CA GLY A 217 -53.75 -34.56 -6.05
C GLY A 217 -55.19 -34.61 -5.56
N THR A 218 -56.00 -35.45 -6.20
CA THR A 218 -57.45 -35.48 -5.99
C THR A 218 -57.82 -36.09 -4.63
N GLY A 219 -58.58 -35.33 -3.82
CA GLY A 219 -59.14 -35.80 -2.54
C GLY A 219 -58.19 -35.69 -1.35
N GLN A 220 -57.34 -34.67 -1.30
CA GLN A 220 -56.39 -34.47 -0.21
C GLN A 220 -56.39 -33.02 0.31
N ALA A 221 -55.82 -32.82 1.51
CA ALA A 221 -55.93 -31.61 2.31
C ALA A 221 -55.21 -30.36 1.71
N ARG A 222 -55.69 -29.16 2.06
CA ARG A 222 -55.04 -27.88 1.69
C ARG A 222 -54.89 -26.91 2.86
N GLN A 223 -53.85 -26.08 2.81
CA GLN A 223 -53.45 -25.16 3.87
C GLN A 223 -53.43 -23.70 3.39
N VAL A 224 -53.70 -22.79 4.34
CA VAL A 224 -53.72 -21.33 4.19
C VAL A 224 -52.94 -20.72 5.37
N ILE A 225 -52.02 -19.78 5.11
CA ILE A 225 -51.31 -18.98 6.13
C ILE A 225 -51.41 -17.49 5.75
N ASN A 226 -51.83 -16.64 6.69
CA ASN A 226 -52.02 -15.19 6.61
C ASN A 226 -51.76 -14.51 7.98
N ASN A 227 -51.91 -13.18 8.05
CA ASN A 227 -51.69 -12.39 9.27
C ASN A 227 -52.80 -12.53 10.34
N ALA A 228 -54.01 -12.90 9.92
CA ALA A 228 -55.17 -13.26 10.73
C ALA A 228 -55.14 -14.73 11.13
N GLY A 229 -54.00 -15.37 10.89
CA GLY A 229 -53.68 -16.75 11.10
C GLY A 229 -53.86 -17.60 9.86
N GLY A 230 -54.62 -18.69 9.88
CA GLY A 230 -54.59 -19.60 8.73
C GLY A 230 -55.52 -20.77 8.87
N LYS A 231 -55.79 -21.47 7.78
CA LYS A 231 -56.91 -22.41 7.68
C LYS A 231 -56.48 -23.69 6.99
N VAL A 232 -57.01 -24.82 7.44
CA VAL A 232 -56.69 -26.12 6.85
C VAL A 232 -57.96 -26.95 6.65
N PHE A 233 -58.05 -27.57 5.49
CA PHE A 233 -59.17 -28.37 5.03
C PHE A 233 -58.70 -29.82 4.80
N ASP A 234 -59.52 -30.82 5.11
CA ASP A 234 -59.18 -32.23 4.91
C ASP A 234 -59.38 -32.71 3.46
N ALA A 235 -59.01 -33.97 3.24
CA ALA A 235 -59.17 -34.74 2.01
C ALA A 235 -60.61 -34.80 1.46
N GLY A 236 -61.61 -34.72 2.34
CA GLY A 236 -63.03 -34.61 2.01
C GLY A 236 -63.53 -33.18 1.89
N GLY A 237 -62.65 -32.17 2.06
CA GLY A 237 -62.95 -30.75 1.98
C GLY A 237 -63.42 -30.11 3.29
N ILE A 238 -63.41 -30.81 4.42
CA ILE A 238 -63.90 -30.27 5.70
C ILE A 238 -62.83 -29.37 6.33
N LYS A 239 -63.20 -28.14 6.70
CA LYS A 239 -62.34 -27.23 7.48
C LYS A 239 -62.06 -27.86 8.85
N ARG A 240 -60.82 -28.30 9.03
CA ARG A 240 -60.37 -28.94 10.27
C ARG A 240 -59.82 -27.92 11.24
N TYR A 241 -59.36 -26.80 10.71
CA TYR A 241 -58.54 -25.91 11.49
C TYR A 241 -58.55 -24.49 10.94
N GLN A 242 -58.34 -23.59 11.89
CA GLN A 242 -58.34 -22.15 11.74
C GLN A 242 -57.56 -21.53 12.89
N TRP A 243 -56.81 -20.46 12.62
CA TRP A 243 -56.07 -19.71 13.63
C TRP A 243 -56.04 -18.23 13.29
N GLY A 244 -55.61 -17.45 14.29
CA GLY A 244 -55.76 -16.00 14.45
C GLY A 244 -57.21 -15.64 14.76
N ASP A 245 -57.96 -15.01 13.87
CA ASP A 245 -59.41 -14.85 14.09
C ASP A 245 -60.09 -16.23 14.00
N LEU A 246 -60.82 -16.63 15.04
CA LEU A 246 -61.43 -17.95 15.22
C LEU A 246 -62.87 -18.07 14.68
N ASN A 247 -63.44 -16.98 14.18
CA ASN A 247 -64.71 -17.01 13.44
C ASN A 247 -64.51 -17.09 11.91
N ALA A 248 -63.35 -16.65 11.40
CA ALA A 248 -62.89 -16.65 10.00
C ALA A 248 -62.97 -17.97 9.17
#